data_AF-A0A5K0X6G7-F1
#
_entry.id   AF-A0A5K0X6G7-F1
#
_cell.length_a   1.000
_cell.length_b   1.000
_cell.length_c   1.000
_cell.angle_alpha   90.00
_cell.angle_beta   90.00
_cell.angle_gamma   90.00
#
_symmetry.space_group_name_H-M   'P 1'
#
loop_
_entity.id
_entity.type
_entity.pdbx_description
1 polymer ?
#
loop_
_entity_poly.entity_id
_entity_poly.type
_entity_poly.pdbx_seq_one_letter_code
_entity_poly.pdbx_strand_id
1 'polypeptide(L)'
;IVQSIEEAPFIVCLYCKKKGQAVKLTREMMAAEEQSWRRTRQQVEEKCPDGIILVKELKEINQKKQEARSRCSKSWGLLVQGRGSSPCLCYVLETTSECSAIGLCTHFCLIKAKCYGDPVEAQVRDSWLGSW
;
A
#
# COMPACT_ATOMS: atom_id res chain seq x y z
N ILE A 1 -7.35 -1.68 -2.14
CA ILE A 1 -5.92 -1.94 -1.93
C ILE A 1 -5.70 -3.44 -1.78
N VAL A 2 -6.04 -4.08 -0.66
CA VAL A 2 -5.85 -5.54 -0.46
C VAL A 2 -6.44 -6.37 -1.61
N GLN A 3 -7.68 -6.08 -2.04
CA GLN A 3 -8.34 -6.78 -3.16
C GLN A 3 -7.61 -6.70 -4.51
N SER A 4 -6.81 -5.65 -4.73
CA SER A 4 -6.07 -5.40 -5.98
C SER A 4 -4.56 -5.47 -5.76
N ILE A 5 -4.10 -5.99 -4.61
CA ILE A 5 -2.72 -5.82 -4.18
C ILE A 5 -1.73 -6.51 -5.13
N GLU A 6 -2.17 -7.62 -5.75
CA GLU A 6 -1.40 -8.37 -6.74
C GLU A 6 -1.23 -7.61 -8.07
N GLU A 7 -1.98 -6.54 -8.30
CA GLU A 7 -1.83 -5.65 -9.47
C GLU A 7 -0.77 -4.56 -9.25
N ALA A 8 -0.10 -4.53 -8.07
CA ALA A 8 0.91 -3.53 -7.76
C ALA A 8 2.15 -3.65 -8.68
N PRO A 9 2.81 -2.53 -9.02
CA PRO A 9 2.63 -1.21 -8.44
C PRO A 9 1.47 -0.39 -9.04
N PHE A 10 0.71 0.29 -8.19
CA PHE A 10 -0.37 1.19 -8.61
C PHE A 10 -0.49 2.42 -7.71
N ILE A 11 -1.12 3.48 -8.24
CA ILE A 11 -1.56 4.65 -7.50
C ILE A 11 -3.08 4.61 -7.38
N VAL A 12 -3.59 4.92 -6.19
CA VAL A 12 -5.00 5.22 -5.95
C VAL A 12 -5.15 6.74 -5.85
N CYS A 13 -5.85 7.33 -6.81
CA CYS A 13 -6.27 8.73 -6.76
C CYS A 13 -7.59 8.84 -5.98
N LEU A 14 -7.62 9.72 -4.98
CA LEU A 14 -8.78 10.00 -4.14
C LEU A 14 -9.35 11.37 -4.50
N TYR A 15 -10.67 11.43 -4.68
CA TYR A 15 -11.39 12.68 -4.95
C TYR A 15 -12.53 12.83 -3.97
N CYS A 16 -12.60 13.98 -3.32
CA CYS A 16 -13.54 14.34 -2.29
C CYS A 16 -14.49 15.43 -2.83
N LYS A 17 -15.73 15.04 -3.13
CA LYS A 17 -16.77 16.00 -3.54
C LYS A 17 -17.64 16.35 -2.34
N LYS A 18 -17.71 17.63 -2.00
CA LYS A 18 -18.64 18.15 -0.98
C LYS A 18 -19.94 18.58 -1.66
N LYS A 19 -21.09 18.13 -1.14
CA LYS A 19 -22.42 18.62 -1.52
C LYS A 19 -23.18 18.98 -0.23
N GLY A 20 -23.19 20.26 0.12
CA GLY A 20 -23.69 20.70 1.42
C GLY A 20 -22.85 20.12 2.56
N GLN A 21 -23.50 19.48 3.53
CA GLN A 21 -22.82 18.78 4.65
C GLN A 21 -22.31 17.38 4.27
N ALA A 22 -22.75 16.81 3.15
CA ALA A 22 -22.35 15.46 2.74
C ALA A 22 -21.00 15.47 2.01
N VAL A 23 -20.11 14.56 2.42
CA VAL A 23 -18.82 14.30 1.76
C VAL A 23 -18.91 12.98 0.99
N LYS A 24 -18.69 13.02 -0.32
CA LYS A 24 -18.58 11.82 -1.16
C LYS A 24 -17.12 11.61 -1.54
N LEU A 25 -16.56 10.48 -1.14
CA LEU A 25 -15.23 10.02 -1.56
C LEU A 25 -15.36 9.08 -2.76
N THR A 26 -14.63 9.38 -3.83
CA THR A 26 -14.47 8.50 -5.00
C THR A 26 -13.01 8.17 -5.19
N ARG A 27 -12.72 6.95 -5.68
CA ARG A 27 -11.37 6.48 -5.93
C ARG A 27 -11.20 6.00 -7.37
N GLU A 28 -10.02 6.20 -7.91
CA GLU A 28 -9.59 5.68 -9.21
C GLU A 28 -8.22 5.02 -9.05
N MET A 29 -8.00 3.87 -9.70
CA MET A 29 -6.71 3.18 -9.67
C MET A 29 -6.00 3.33 -11.02
N MET A 30 -4.68 3.50 -10.98
CA MET A 30 -3.83 3.54 -12.17
C MET A 30 -2.53 2.77 -11.94
N ALA A 31 -2.04 2.10 -12.97
CA ALA A 31 -0.74 1.44 -12.93
C ALA A 31 0.39 2.46 -12.72
N ALA A 32 1.39 2.07 -11.93
CA ALA A 32 2.50 2.93 -11.53
C ALA A 32 3.84 2.24 -11.79
N GLU A 33 4.04 1.79 -13.03
CA GLU A 33 5.27 1.13 -13.43
C GLU A 33 6.46 2.10 -13.40
N GLU A 34 7.61 1.59 -12.96
CA GLU A 34 8.82 2.38 -12.78
C GLU A 34 9.31 2.98 -14.11
N GLN A 35 9.21 2.22 -15.20
CA GLN A 35 9.62 2.61 -16.54
C GLN A 35 8.78 3.76 -17.11
N SER A 36 7.53 3.90 -16.67
CA SER A 36 6.58 4.91 -17.15
C SER A 36 6.27 6.00 -16.12
N TRP A 37 7.04 6.08 -15.02
CA TRP A 37 6.79 6.99 -13.90
C TRP A 37 6.58 8.45 -14.30
N ARG A 38 7.34 8.97 -15.26
CA ARG A 38 7.17 10.36 -15.75
C ARG A 38 5.76 10.59 -16.29
N ARG A 39 5.24 9.64 -17.07
CA ARG A 39 3.89 9.70 -17.65
C ARG A 39 2.83 9.54 -16.58
N THR A 40 3.00 8.59 -15.67
CA THR A 40 2.09 8.39 -14.53
C THR A 40 2.00 9.66 -13.67
N ARG A 41 3.14 10.28 -13.36
CA ARG A 41 3.21 11.54 -12.61
C ARG A 41 2.46 12.66 -13.31
N GLN A 42 2.68 12.84 -14.62
CA GLN A 42 1.96 13.82 -15.42
C GLN A 42 0.44 13.58 -15.36
N GLN A 43 -0.02 12.34 -15.51
CA GLN A 43 -1.44 12.00 -15.43
C GLN A 43 -2.05 12.29 -14.05
N VAL A 44 -1.30 12.03 -12.97
CA VAL A 44 -1.75 12.39 -11.61
C VAL A 44 -1.87 13.90 -11.45
N GLU A 45 -0.90 14.66 -11.96
CA GLU A 45 -0.93 16.13 -11.93
C GLU A 45 -2.12 16.69 -12.74
N GLU A 46 -2.36 16.17 -13.94
CA GLU A 46 -3.48 16.54 -14.80
C GLU A 46 -4.84 16.22 -14.15
N LYS A 47 -4.95 15.05 -13.49
CA LYS A 47 -6.18 14.65 -12.79
C LYS A 47 -6.40 15.41 -11.48
N CYS A 48 -5.35 15.95 -10.90
CA CYS A 48 -5.39 16.86 -9.75
C CYS A 48 -6.17 16.31 -8.53
N PRO A 49 -5.89 15.08 -8.05
CA PRO A 49 -6.66 14.45 -6.98
C PRO A 49 -6.49 15.15 -5.62
N ASP A 50 -7.44 14.92 -4.72
CA ASP A 50 -7.41 15.42 -3.33
C ASP A 50 -6.46 14.61 -2.45
N GLY A 51 -6.09 13.41 -2.88
CA GLY A 51 -5.04 12.61 -2.26
C GLY A 51 -4.61 11.45 -3.14
N ILE A 52 -3.43 10.91 -2.84
CA ILE A 52 -2.86 9.76 -3.54
C ILE A 52 -2.39 8.71 -2.54
N ILE A 53 -2.48 7.44 -2.94
CA ILE A 53 -1.85 6.31 -2.27
C ILE A 53 -1.05 5.54 -3.31
N LEU A 54 0.28 5.59 -3.22
CA LEU A 54 1.16 4.72 -4.01
C LEU A 54 1.36 3.40 -3.26
N VAL A 55 1.26 2.29 -3.97
CA VAL A 55 1.46 0.94 -3.43
C VAL A 55 2.52 0.22 -4.25
N LYS A 56 3.54 -0.34 -3.59
CA LYS A 56 4.61 -1.14 -4.23
C LYS A 56 4.99 -2.33 -3.35
N GLU A 57 5.32 -3.47 -3.97
CA GLU A 57 5.85 -4.63 -3.25
C GLU A 57 7.26 -4.37 -2.70
N LEU A 58 7.54 -4.79 -1.47
CA LEU A 58 8.86 -4.75 -0.85
C LEU A 58 9.60 -6.07 -1.06
N LYS A 59 10.05 -6.31 -2.29
CA LYS A 59 10.60 -7.61 -2.75
C LYS A 59 11.79 -8.11 -1.92
N GLU A 60 12.66 -7.23 -1.46
CA GLU A 60 13.84 -7.58 -0.65
C GLU A 60 13.46 -8.23 0.70
N ILE A 61 12.36 -7.78 1.30
CA ILE A 61 11.84 -8.35 2.55
C ILE A 61 11.22 -9.72 2.28
N ASN A 62 10.54 -9.87 1.15
CA ASN A 62 9.84 -11.10 0.80
C ASN A 62 10.80 -12.24 0.45
N GLN A 63 11.93 -11.94 -0.22
CA GLN A 63 12.95 -12.93 -0.56
C GLN A 63 13.56 -13.60 0.68
N LYS A 64 13.71 -12.87 1.80
CA LYS A 64 14.21 -13.41 3.07
C LYS A 64 13.20 -14.35 3.78
N LYS A 65 11.90 -14.26 3.46
CA LYS A 65 10.83 -15.05 4.10
C LYS A 65 10.56 -16.41 3.43
N GLN A 66 11.19 -16.70 2.29
CA GLN A 66 10.85 -17.81 1.41
C GLN A 66 11.48 -19.17 1.83
N GLU A 67 11.53 -19.47 3.12
CA GLU A 67 12.00 -20.78 3.64
C GLU A 67 10.86 -21.70 4.14
N ALA A 68 9.61 -21.22 4.26
CA ALA A 68 8.48 -22.01 4.77
C ALA A 68 7.38 -22.26 3.71
N ARG A 69 7.25 -23.51 3.25
CA ARG A 69 6.45 -23.95 2.08
C ARG A 69 4.92 -23.94 2.21
N SER A 70 4.31 -23.29 3.20
CA SER A 70 2.84 -23.31 3.38
C SER A 70 2.16 -21.94 3.53
N ARG A 71 2.93 -20.84 3.64
CA ARG A 71 2.38 -19.48 3.80
C ARG A 71 3.00 -18.52 2.79
N CYS A 72 2.16 -17.89 1.97
CA CYS A 72 2.58 -16.81 1.09
C CYS A 72 2.36 -15.47 1.80
N SER A 73 3.35 -15.06 2.61
CA SER A 73 3.38 -13.73 3.21
C SER A 73 4.14 -12.75 2.32
N LYS A 74 3.52 -11.62 1.99
CA LYS A 74 4.12 -10.52 1.21
C LYS A 74 4.04 -9.22 1.98
N SER A 75 5.06 -8.40 1.82
CA SER A 75 5.18 -7.07 2.42
C SER A 75 5.08 -6.02 1.31
N TRP A 76 4.33 -4.95 1.57
CA TRP A 76 4.02 -3.88 0.64
C TRP A 76 4.26 -2.52 1.29
N GLY A 77 4.88 -1.61 0.55
CA GLY A 77 5.06 -0.21 0.94
C GLY A 77 3.91 0.63 0.42
N LEU A 78 3.33 1.45 1.29
CA LEU A 78 2.28 2.40 0.96
C LEU A 78 2.78 3.82 1.27
N LEU A 79 2.68 4.72 0.30
CA LEU A 79 2.93 6.15 0.49
C LEU A 79 1.62 6.91 0.31
N VAL A 80 1.17 7.60 1.36
CA VAL A 80 -0.09 8.34 1.40
C VAL A 80 0.21 9.84 1.44
N GLN A 81 -0.42 10.61 0.54
CA GLN A 81 -0.28 12.05 0.51
C GLN A 81 -1.62 12.72 0.20
N GLY A 82 -2.04 13.66 1.04
CA GLY A 82 -3.18 14.55 0.79
C GLY A 82 -2.75 15.80 0.03
N ARG A 83 -3.62 16.33 -0.82
CA ARG A 83 -3.40 17.61 -1.50
C ARG A 83 -3.32 18.73 -0.48
N GLY A 84 -2.30 19.57 -0.59
CA GLY A 84 -2.03 20.64 0.39
C GLY A 84 -1.59 20.13 1.76
N SER A 85 -1.36 18.82 1.93
CA SER A 85 -0.86 18.22 3.16
C SER A 85 0.61 17.83 2.99
N SER A 86 1.45 18.34 3.90
CA SER A 86 2.83 17.91 4.09
C SER A 86 3.01 17.63 5.58
N PRO A 87 3.60 16.49 6.01
CA PRO A 87 4.37 15.51 5.23
C PRO A 87 3.56 14.32 4.69
N CYS A 88 4.13 13.58 3.73
CA CYS A 88 3.63 12.27 3.31
C CYS A 88 3.73 11.25 4.47
N LEU A 89 2.78 10.31 4.53
CA LEU A 89 2.79 9.22 5.50
C LEU A 89 3.14 7.90 4.82
N CYS A 90 4.11 7.18 5.37
CA CYS A 90 4.48 5.85 4.90
C CYS A 90 3.85 4.78 5.79
N TYR A 91 3.43 3.68 5.17
CA TYR A 91 2.92 2.50 5.86
C TYR A 91 3.53 1.23 5.25
N VAL A 92 3.60 0.19 6.05
CA VAL A 92 3.88 -1.17 5.63
C VAL A 92 2.61 -1.98 5.77
N LEU A 93 2.20 -2.62 4.69
CA LEU A 93 1.12 -3.59 4.68
C LEU A 93 1.73 -4.98 4.55
N GLU A 94 1.46 -5.85 5.49
CA GLU A 94 1.73 -7.28 5.33
C GLU A 94 0.45 -7.99 4.92
N THR A 95 0.54 -8.90 3.96
CA THR A 95 -0.56 -9.77 3.55
C THR A 95 -0.10 -11.21 3.62
N THR A 96 -0.86 -12.06 4.30
CA THR A 96 -0.62 -13.50 4.36
C THR A 96 -1.82 -14.20 3.76
N SER A 97 -1.59 -14.92 2.66
CA SER A 97 -2.63 -15.71 2.00
C SER A 97 -2.46 -17.18 2.34
N GLU A 98 -3.53 -17.78 2.85
CA GLU A 98 -3.63 -19.22 3.11
C GLU A 98 -4.71 -19.82 2.20
N CYS A 99 -4.34 -20.87 1.45
CA CYS A 99 -5.29 -21.65 0.67
C CYS A 99 -5.86 -22.77 1.56
N SER A 100 -7.18 -22.77 1.76
CA SER A 100 -7.89 -23.86 2.42
C SER A 100 -8.84 -24.56 1.44
N ALA A 101 -9.37 -25.72 1.82
CA ALA A 101 -10.37 -26.45 1.03
C ALA A 101 -11.68 -25.65 0.80
N ILE A 102 -11.91 -24.57 1.55
CA ILE A 102 -13.15 -23.77 1.52
C ILE A 102 -12.93 -22.40 0.83
N GLY A 103 -11.68 -22.08 0.46
CA GLY A 103 -11.34 -20.86 -0.25
C GLY A 103 -10.02 -20.25 0.15
N LEU A 104 -9.73 -19.08 -0.43
CA LEU A 104 -8.56 -18.26 -0.13
C LEU A 104 -8.92 -17.27 0.99
N CYS A 105 -8.21 -17.33 2.11
CA CYS A 105 -8.27 -16.28 3.12
C CYS A 105 -6.99 -15.45 3.06
N THR A 106 -7.12 -14.13 2.99
CA THR A 106 -5.98 -13.20 3.07
C THR A 106 -6.08 -12.39 4.34
N HIS A 107 -5.22 -12.72 5.31
CA HIS A 107 -4.99 -11.90 6.49
C HIS A 107 -4.12 -10.71 6.10
N PHE A 108 -4.35 -9.55 6.72
CA PHE A 108 -3.52 -8.38 6.48
C PHE A 108 -3.30 -7.56 7.76
N CYS A 109 -2.16 -6.90 7.80
CA CYS A 109 -1.72 -6.04 8.89
C CYS A 109 -1.16 -4.74 8.30
N LEU A 110 -1.58 -3.57 8.81
CA LEU A 110 -1.10 -2.27 8.35
C LEU A 110 -0.40 -1.53 9.49
N ILE A 111 0.85 -1.13 9.28
CA ILE A 111 1.71 -0.48 10.26
C ILE A 111 2.16 0.86 9.70
N LYS A 112 2.12 1.92 10.51
CA LYS A 112 2.71 3.21 10.12
C LYS A 112 4.23 3.12 10.19
N ALA A 113 4.90 3.36 9.08
CA ALA A 113 6.36 3.35 9.02
C ALA A 113 6.95 4.63 9.63
N LYS A 114 8.04 4.49 10.36
CA LYS A 114 8.87 5.60 10.81
C LYS A 114 9.86 5.91 9.69
N CYS A 115 9.65 7.00 8.94
CA CYS A 115 10.54 7.35 7.82
C CYS A 115 11.96 7.78 8.25
N TYR A 116 12.15 8.01 9.56
CA TYR A 116 13.45 8.26 10.19
C TYR A 116 13.63 7.20 11.27
N GLY A 117 14.54 6.25 11.07
CA GLY A 117 14.77 5.15 12.02
C GLY A 117 15.18 3.84 11.35
N ASP A 118 15.01 2.75 12.09
CA ASP A 118 15.45 1.40 11.75
C ASP A 118 14.89 0.91 10.39
N PRO A 119 15.57 -0.04 9.72
CA PRO A 119 15.10 -0.63 8.47
C PRO A 119 13.68 -1.20 8.59
N VAL A 120 12.97 -1.28 7.46
CA VAL A 120 11.55 -1.69 7.42
C VAL A 120 11.32 -3.03 8.12
N GLU A 121 12.25 -3.98 7.99
CA GLU A 121 12.17 -5.28 8.65
C GLU A 121 12.14 -5.17 10.18
N ALA A 122 12.94 -4.25 10.75
CA ALA A 122 12.93 -3.98 12.18
C ALA A 122 11.63 -3.30 12.62
N GLN A 123 11.12 -2.35 11.83
CA GLN A 123 9.85 -1.68 12.14
C GLN A 123 8.66 -2.63 12.13
N VAL A 124 8.66 -3.62 11.24
CA VAL A 124 7.64 -4.67 11.18
C VAL A 124 7.74 -5.61 12.38
N ARG A 125 8.94 -6.09 12.70
CA ARG A 125 9.18 -6.99 13.84
C ARG A 125 8.81 -6.33 15.16
N ASP A 126 9.14 -5.05 15.33
CA ASP A 126 8.93 -4.30 16.57
C ASP A 126 7.51 -3.69 16.63
N SER A 127 6.69 -3.93 15.60
CA SER A 127 5.27 -3.63 15.65
C SER A 127 4.55 -4.62 16.57
N TRP A 128 3.55 -4.15 17.31
CA TRP A 128 2.77 -4.96 18.25
C TRP A 128 1.98 -6.11 17.61
N LEU A 129 2.13 -6.34 16.30
CA LEU A 129 1.40 -7.33 15.51
C LEU A 129 2.25 -8.56 15.15
N GLY A 130 3.55 -8.55 15.44
CA GLY A 130 4.47 -9.68 15.21
C GLY A 130 4.47 -10.76 16.31
N SER A 131 3.57 -10.69 17.30
CA SER A 131 3.56 -11.57 18.47
C SER A 131 2.47 -12.67 18.45
N TRP A 132 2.04 -13.12 17.26
CA TRP A 132 1.07 -14.22 17.11
C TRP A 132 1.64 -15.36 16.26
#